data_AF-A0A7S6SDJ3-F1
#
_entry.id   AF-A0A7S6SDJ3-F1
#
_cell.length_a   1.000
_cell.length_b   1.000
_cell.length_c   1.000
_cell.angle_alpha   90.00
_cell.angle_beta   90.00
_cell.angle_gamma   90.00
#
_symmetry.space_group_name_H-M   'P 1'
#
loop_
_entity.id
_entity.type
_entity.pdbx_description
1 polymer ?
#
loop_
_entity_poly.entity_id
_entity_poly.type
_entity_poly.pdbx_seq_one_letter_code
_entity_poly.pdbx_strand_id
1 'polypeptide(L)'
;MFLDSLAAAIPADTGTDAYTEPAAEDEVNWKLAVKRVLESDFSSAHTSAGSFGYGIYQFTDTESQKIYYILAKTSGGINYWGYFAFNGSASRQKLIIQAPHSRYDFKTELQSNYVFWKSGARALFVAGIHRCNATGYSSCAGTTTVCQTSGLSEKFRKSDPAHNVNSTFQFTTYIVDSALTNSIFVQLHGFAYTPTDPDLIMSNGVTADPVTDYLSTLKSELLELNDTLDFKILHIDTTWNKLTGTTNVQGRMINGSLNPCGSSASVNSGRFLHIEQVYTNLRDNETSWDVMATAIINTFPEDPLPVELSQFQAAVSGFNANLYWRTETEVNNYGFEIERLQQERNDNGNAADDWRTIAFVPGYGNSNSAREYNFTDKELTAGTYLYRLKQIDTDGAYEYSHSLSVTIRESGFVLYGSYPNPFNASAVISYYLPEEEHLRIEIFDVLGRKQRDLVNAARGAGLHKESWDGTDNSGGLLPSGVYIYRLRTGEISVSGKLLMQK
;
A
#
# COMPACT_ATOMS: atom_id res chain seq x y z
N MET A 1 -22.31 6.80 18.51
CA MET A 1 -21.10 6.06 18.08
C MET A 1 -20.00 6.22 19.16
N PHE A 2 -19.01 5.33 19.29
CA PHE A 2 -17.97 5.48 20.34
C PHE A 2 -17.19 6.80 20.20
N LEU A 3 -16.85 7.22 18.99
CA LEU A 3 -16.19 8.51 18.74
C LEU A 3 -17.00 9.71 19.26
N ASP A 4 -18.33 9.66 19.20
CA ASP A 4 -19.18 10.73 19.72
C ASP A 4 -19.13 10.80 21.25
N SER A 5 -18.92 9.67 21.91
CA SER A 5 -18.70 9.66 23.37
C SER A 5 -17.35 10.30 23.74
N LEU A 6 -16.32 10.13 22.91
CA LEU A 6 -15.04 10.82 23.08
C LEU A 6 -15.20 12.33 22.84
N ALA A 7 -15.90 12.72 21.78
CA ALA A 7 -16.21 14.11 21.47
C ALA A 7 -17.00 14.80 22.59
N ALA A 8 -18.00 14.12 23.16
CA ALA A 8 -18.77 14.63 24.30
C ALA A 8 -17.92 14.81 25.57
N ALA A 9 -16.86 14.03 25.72
CA ALA A 9 -15.94 14.10 26.86
C ALA A 9 -14.87 15.22 26.72
N ILE A 10 -14.81 15.93 25.59
CA ILE A 10 -13.90 17.06 25.37
C ILE A 10 -14.28 18.20 26.33
N PRO A 11 -13.34 18.67 27.18
CA PRO A 11 -13.60 19.80 28.08
C PRO A 11 -13.93 21.07 27.30
N ALA A 12 -14.95 21.79 27.80
CA ALA A 12 -15.24 23.14 27.36
C ALA A 12 -14.18 24.14 27.86
N ASP A 13 -14.31 25.41 27.51
CA ASP A 13 -13.55 26.46 28.19
C ASP A 13 -14.09 26.66 29.61
N THR A 14 -13.38 26.13 30.59
CA THR A 14 -13.70 26.26 32.01
C THR A 14 -12.83 27.31 32.70
N GLY A 15 -11.91 27.97 31.99
CA GLY A 15 -10.92 28.89 32.58
C GLY A 15 -9.93 28.21 33.53
N THR A 16 -9.82 26.87 33.50
CA THR A 16 -9.02 26.07 34.45
C THR A 16 -7.60 25.77 33.97
N ASP A 17 -7.18 26.25 32.79
CA ASP A 17 -5.86 25.95 32.17
C ASP A 17 -5.53 24.45 32.17
N ALA A 18 -6.51 23.64 31.77
CA ALA A 18 -6.43 22.17 31.73
C ALA A 18 -5.74 21.65 30.46
N TYR A 19 -4.90 22.46 29.83
CA TYR A 19 -4.08 22.04 28.70
C TYR A 19 -2.61 22.30 28.98
N THR A 20 -1.81 21.25 28.84
CA THR A 20 -0.36 21.38 28.74
C THR A 20 0.09 20.80 27.40
N GLU A 21 1.11 21.41 26.80
CA GLU A 21 1.79 20.82 25.65
C GLU A 21 2.43 19.50 26.10
N PRO A 22 2.52 18.47 25.23
CA PRO A 22 3.21 17.23 25.58
C PRO A 22 4.64 17.48 26.04
N ALA A 23 5.05 16.86 27.15
CA ALA A 23 6.45 16.84 27.53
C ALA A 23 7.26 16.05 26.49
N ALA A 24 8.59 16.23 26.46
CA ALA A 24 9.45 15.59 25.45
C ALA A 24 9.28 14.05 25.40
N GLU A 25 9.11 13.40 26.55
CA GLU A 25 8.86 11.96 26.62
C GLU A 25 7.47 11.59 26.08
N ASP A 26 6.43 12.35 26.44
CA ASP A 26 5.07 12.14 25.95
C ASP A 26 4.96 12.38 24.44
N GLU A 27 5.68 13.38 23.91
CA GLU A 27 5.79 13.62 22.48
C GLU A 27 6.38 12.40 21.77
N VAL A 28 7.49 11.86 22.26
CA VAL A 28 8.11 10.66 21.68
C VAL A 28 7.16 9.47 21.72
N ASN A 29 6.50 9.24 22.86
CA ASN A 29 5.59 8.12 23.03
C ASN A 29 4.31 8.29 22.18
N TRP A 30 3.78 9.50 22.05
CA TRP A 30 2.66 9.79 21.15
C TRP A 30 3.03 9.49 19.70
N LYS A 31 4.18 10.03 19.26
CA LYS A 31 4.68 9.83 17.89
C LYS A 31 4.86 8.34 17.59
N LEU A 32 5.41 7.59 18.54
CA LEU A 32 5.61 6.15 18.43
C LEU A 32 4.28 5.37 18.41
N ALA A 33 3.31 5.76 19.23
CA ALA A 33 1.98 5.16 19.22
C ALA A 33 1.29 5.32 17.87
N VAL A 34 1.26 6.55 17.31
CA VAL A 34 0.67 6.80 15.98
C VAL A 34 1.40 6.01 14.89
N LYS A 35 2.74 6.05 14.87
CA LYS A 35 3.54 5.31 13.88
C LYS A 35 3.23 3.82 13.91
N ARG A 36 3.17 3.21 15.11
CA ARG A 36 2.87 1.79 15.29
C ARG A 36 1.44 1.43 14.87
N VAL A 37 0.47 2.32 15.07
CA VAL A 37 -0.89 2.13 14.53
C VAL A 37 -0.86 2.08 13.00
N LEU A 38 -0.12 2.99 12.35
CA LEU A 38 0.01 3.00 10.88
C LEU A 38 0.74 1.75 10.35
N GLU A 39 1.71 1.23 11.11
CA GLU A 39 2.45 0.00 10.82
C GLU A 39 1.67 -1.28 11.21
N SER A 40 0.44 -1.15 11.72
CA SER A 40 -0.39 -2.25 12.24
C SER A 40 0.22 -3.05 13.41
N ASP A 41 1.20 -2.48 14.12
CA ASP A 41 1.77 -3.01 15.36
C ASP A 41 0.99 -2.52 16.59
N PHE A 42 -0.26 -3.01 16.74
CA PHE A 42 -1.19 -2.51 17.74
C PHE A 42 -0.79 -2.84 19.19
N SER A 43 -0.08 -3.95 19.41
CA SER A 43 0.41 -4.35 20.73
C SER A 43 1.44 -3.35 21.26
N SER A 44 2.43 -3.03 20.42
CA SER A 44 3.41 -2.02 20.77
C SER A 44 2.82 -0.62 20.80
N ALA A 45 1.83 -0.32 19.95
CA ALA A 45 1.11 0.95 19.99
C ALA A 45 0.38 1.14 21.32
N HIS A 46 -0.29 0.09 21.82
CA HIS A 46 -0.96 0.10 23.12
C HIS A 46 0.04 0.33 24.27
N THR A 47 1.20 -0.32 24.22
CA THR A 47 2.28 -0.14 25.21
C THR A 47 2.78 1.31 25.22
N SER A 48 3.00 1.91 24.05
CA SER A 48 3.38 3.33 23.94
C SER A 48 2.30 4.24 24.51
N ALA A 49 1.04 4.04 24.12
CA ALA A 49 -0.08 4.88 24.56
C ALA A 49 -0.25 4.89 26.08
N GLY A 50 -0.09 3.72 26.72
CA GLY A 50 -0.25 3.55 28.16
C GLY A 50 0.71 4.41 29.00
N SER A 51 1.89 4.74 28.47
CA SER A 51 2.92 5.51 29.18
C SER A 51 2.51 6.96 29.49
N PHE A 52 1.56 7.54 28.73
CA PHE A 52 1.11 8.94 28.87
C PHE A 52 -0.40 9.08 29.14
N GLY A 53 -1.03 8.03 29.67
CA GLY A 53 -2.45 8.05 30.07
C GLY A 53 -3.44 7.97 28.89
N TYR A 54 -3.01 7.35 27.80
CA TYR A 54 -3.80 7.04 26.62
C TYR A 54 -3.83 5.53 26.37
N GLY A 55 -4.67 5.09 25.46
CA GLY A 55 -4.83 3.69 25.09
C GLY A 55 -5.18 3.55 23.61
N ILE A 56 -4.88 2.38 23.07
CA ILE A 56 -5.36 1.95 21.76
C ILE A 56 -6.59 1.08 21.96
N TYR A 57 -7.70 1.50 21.35
CA TYR A 57 -8.97 0.78 21.37
C TYR A 57 -9.28 0.27 19.98
N GLN A 58 -9.61 -1.01 19.87
CA GLN A 58 -10.08 -1.61 18.63
C GLN A 58 -11.62 -1.63 18.62
N PHE A 59 -12.21 -1.16 17.54
CA PHE A 59 -13.65 -1.22 17.31
C PHE A 59 -13.93 -1.92 15.99
N THR A 60 -14.87 -2.85 16.00
CA THR A 60 -15.41 -3.46 14.79
C THR A 60 -16.80 -2.90 14.57
N ASP A 61 -17.00 -2.27 13.42
CA ASP A 61 -18.33 -1.91 12.94
C ASP A 61 -19.10 -3.19 12.63
N THR A 62 -20.22 -3.42 13.32
CA THR A 62 -20.94 -4.69 13.23
C THR A 62 -21.66 -4.89 11.90
N GLU A 63 -21.91 -3.81 11.14
CA GLU A 63 -22.59 -3.87 9.85
C GLU A 63 -21.60 -4.07 8.71
N SER A 64 -20.57 -3.23 8.65
CA SER A 64 -19.56 -3.28 7.59
C SER A 64 -18.38 -4.22 7.87
N GLN A 65 -18.26 -4.74 9.10
CA GLN A 65 -17.12 -5.52 9.59
C GLN A 65 -15.77 -4.77 9.54
N LYS A 66 -15.78 -3.46 9.27
CA LYS A 66 -14.57 -2.62 9.24
C LYS A 66 -14.00 -2.47 10.65
N ILE A 67 -12.67 -2.52 10.74
CA ILE A 67 -11.95 -2.40 12.00
C ILE A 67 -11.28 -1.02 12.09
N TYR A 68 -11.52 -0.36 13.21
CA TYR A 68 -10.98 0.94 13.56
C TYR A 68 -10.09 0.84 14.79
N TYR A 69 -8.97 1.55 14.77
CA TYR A 69 -8.04 1.65 15.89
C TYR A 69 -8.00 3.09 16.38
N ILE A 70 -8.29 3.29 17.65
CA ILE A 70 -8.48 4.62 18.22
C ILE A 70 -7.47 4.82 19.33
N LEU A 71 -6.54 5.75 19.12
CA LEU A 71 -5.71 6.31 20.18
C LEU A 71 -6.51 7.39 20.90
N ALA A 72 -6.93 7.09 22.13
CA ALA A 72 -7.72 7.99 22.96
C ALA A 72 -7.34 7.87 24.44
N LYS A 73 -7.78 8.85 25.22
CA LYS A 73 -7.49 8.93 26.66
C LYS A 73 -8.17 7.81 27.45
N THR A 74 -7.50 7.20 28.42
CA THR A 74 -8.02 6.01 29.14
C THR A 74 -8.98 6.28 30.27
N SER A 75 -8.82 7.39 31.00
CA SER A 75 -9.78 8.06 31.89
C SER A 75 -9.03 8.98 32.87
N GLY A 76 -9.63 10.11 33.25
CA GLY A 76 -9.06 11.04 34.24
C GLY A 76 -7.77 11.78 33.82
N GLY A 77 -7.39 12.82 34.57
CA GLY A 77 -6.15 13.59 34.35
C GLY A 77 -6.34 14.95 33.68
N ILE A 78 -5.23 15.67 33.46
CA ILE A 78 -5.20 17.12 33.17
C ILE A 78 -4.73 17.48 31.75
N ASN A 79 -4.46 16.49 30.89
CA ASN A 79 -3.95 16.71 29.54
C ASN A 79 -4.90 16.07 28.52
N TYR A 80 -5.60 16.91 27.78
CA TYR A 80 -6.63 16.53 26.81
C TYR A 80 -6.15 16.83 25.38
N TRP A 81 -5.29 15.95 24.85
CA TRP A 81 -4.62 16.15 23.56
C TRP A 81 -5.40 15.70 22.33
N GLY A 82 -6.57 15.10 22.52
CA GLY A 82 -7.45 14.67 21.42
C GLY A 82 -7.52 13.19 21.27
N TYR A 83 -8.04 12.75 20.12
CA TYR A 83 -8.03 11.35 19.72
C TYR A 83 -7.69 11.23 18.24
N PHE A 84 -6.98 10.16 17.93
CA PHE A 84 -6.63 9.75 16.58
C PHE A 84 -7.33 8.44 16.27
N ALA A 85 -8.14 8.41 15.22
CA ALA A 85 -8.78 7.19 14.74
C ALA A 85 -8.19 6.78 13.40
N PHE A 86 -7.90 5.49 13.25
CA PHE A 86 -7.32 4.90 12.06
C PHE A 86 -8.21 3.78 11.53
N ASN A 87 -8.46 3.80 10.23
CA ASN A 87 -9.24 2.79 9.53
C ASN A 87 -8.28 1.92 8.70
N GLY A 88 -7.99 0.71 9.20
CA GLY A 88 -7.09 -0.23 8.52
C GLY A 88 -7.62 -0.69 7.16
N SER A 89 -8.95 -0.70 7.00
CA SER A 89 -9.68 -1.13 5.81
C SER A 89 -10.36 0.03 5.08
N ALA A 90 -9.70 1.19 5.08
CA ALA A 90 -10.21 2.40 4.43
C ALA A 90 -10.39 2.20 2.92
N SER A 91 -11.56 2.57 2.40
CA SER A 91 -11.79 2.64 0.95
C SER A 91 -11.21 3.92 0.35
N ARG A 92 -10.87 4.92 1.18
CA ARG A 92 -10.12 6.12 0.78
C ARG A 92 -8.85 6.22 1.62
N GLN A 93 -7.84 5.45 1.25
CA GLN A 93 -6.54 5.31 1.89
C GLN A 93 -5.74 6.62 1.96
N LYS A 94 -6.00 7.58 1.07
CA LYS A 94 -5.33 8.90 1.08
C LYS A 94 -6.10 9.99 1.85
N LEU A 95 -7.37 9.77 2.19
CA LEU A 95 -8.23 10.80 2.78
C LEU A 95 -8.08 10.85 4.31
N ILE A 96 -7.78 12.03 4.85
CA ILE A 96 -7.61 12.31 6.27
C ILE A 96 -8.54 13.43 6.71
N ILE A 97 -9.33 13.20 7.76
CA ILE A 97 -10.26 14.20 8.31
C ILE A 97 -9.67 14.82 9.58
N GLN A 98 -9.85 16.12 9.76
CA GLN A 98 -9.27 16.88 10.86
C GLN A 98 -10.26 17.90 11.46
N ALA A 99 -10.27 18.03 12.80
CA ALA A 99 -11.04 19.05 13.52
C ALA A 99 -10.19 19.67 14.65
N PRO A 100 -9.60 20.86 14.42
CA PRO A 100 -8.66 21.45 15.37
C PRO A 100 -9.31 22.24 16.51
N HIS A 101 -10.56 22.67 16.38
CA HIS A 101 -11.20 23.60 17.31
C HIS A 101 -12.45 23.00 17.97
N SER A 102 -12.36 21.75 18.42
CA SER A 102 -13.43 21.03 19.11
C SER A 102 -14.05 21.86 20.24
N ARG A 103 -15.38 21.78 20.40
CA ARG A 103 -16.21 22.55 21.35
C ARG A 103 -16.31 24.05 21.08
N TYR A 104 -15.26 24.70 20.57
CA TYR A 104 -15.32 26.10 20.16
C TYR A 104 -16.09 26.23 18.85
N ASP A 105 -15.69 25.45 17.85
CA ASP A 105 -16.41 25.31 16.59
C ASP A 105 -17.55 24.31 16.81
N PHE A 106 -18.64 24.78 17.44
CA PHE A 106 -19.72 23.94 17.97
C PHE A 106 -20.17 22.82 17.01
N LYS A 107 -20.15 21.55 17.47
CA LYS A 107 -20.49 20.32 16.70
C LYS A 107 -19.54 19.92 15.57
N THR A 108 -18.44 20.64 15.33
CA THR A 108 -17.49 20.27 14.27
C THR A 108 -16.78 18.95 14.55
N GLU A 109 -16.53 18.63 15.82
CA GLU A 109 -16.01 17.31 16.22
C GLU A 109 -16.98 16.15 15.88
N LEU A 110 -18.29 16.38 16.01
CA LEU A 110 -19.33 15.39 15.69
C LEU A 110 -19.49 15.23 14.18
N GLN A 111 -19.51 16.35 13.43
CA GLN A 111 -19.50 16.32 11.97
C GLN A 111 -18.27 15.57 11.45
N SER A 112 -17.09 15.80 12.04
CA SER A 112 -15.85 15.15 11.60
C SER A 112 -15.84 13.65 11.89
N ASN A 113 -16.40 13.20 13.02
CA ASN A 113 -16.64 11.78 13.28
C ASN A 113 -17.57 11.17 12.22
N TYR A 114 -18.66 11.87 11.89
CA TYR A 114 -19.64 11.44 10.91
C TYR A 114 -19.02 11.32 9.51
N VAL A 115 -18.34 12.37 9.04
CA VAL A 115 -17.65 12.41 7.75
C VAL A 115 -16.59 11.30 7.67
N PHE A 116 -15.78 11.10 8.71
CA PHE A 116 -14.78 10.04 8.74
C PHE A 116 -15.41 8.65 8.53
N TRP A 117 -16.48 8.35 9.26
CA TRP A 117 -17.16 7.06 9.16
C TRP A 117 -17.84 6.88 7.80
N LYS A 118 -18.66 7.85 7.36
CA LYS A 118 -19.38 7.80 6.08
C LYS A 118 -18.46 7.70 4.88
N SER A 119 -17.38 8.48 4.86
CA SER A 119 -16.46 8.51 3.72
C SER A 119 -15.51 7.31 3.66
N GLY A 120 -15.40 6.50 4.72
CA GLY A 120 -14.40 5.43 4.74
C GLY A 120 -12.97 5.96 4.65
N ALA A 121 -12.73 7.19 5.14
CA ALA A 121 -11.42 7.83 5.20
C ALA A 121 -10.41 6.99 6.01
N ARG A 122 -9.12 7.18 5.70
CA ARG A 122 -8.01 6.45 6.33
C ARG A 122 -7.79 6.82 7.78
N ALA A 123 -7.90 8.11 8.10
CA ALA A 123 -7.72 8.56 9.47
C ALA A 123 -8.55 9.80 9.81
N LEU A 124 -8.76 9.99 11.10
CA LEU A 124 -9.40 11.15 11.70
C LEU A 124 -8.54 11.66 12.85
N PHE A 125 -8.39 12.99 12.94
CA PHE A 125 -7.82 13.63 14.10
C PHE A 125 -8.69 14.76 14.66
N VAL A 126 -9.07 14.65 15.92
CA VAL A 126 -9.89 15.64 16.63
C VAL A 126 -9.12 16.15 17.84
N ALA A 127 -9.00 17.47 17.95
CA ALA A 127 -8.35 18.12 19.08
C ALA A 127 -9.11 17.84 20.38
N GLY A 128 -8.38 17.64 21.48
CA GLY A 128 -8.98 17.17 22.72
C GLY A 128 -9.47 18.25 23.67
N ILE A 129 -9.31 19.52 23.31
CA ILE A 129 -9.72 20.61 24.19
C ILE A 129 -10.13 21.83 23.38
N HIS A 130 -10.95 22.66 24.02
CA HIS A 130 -11.32 23.97 23.53
C HIS A 130 -10.08 24.87 23.30
N ARG A 131 -9.99 25.53 22.14
CA ARG A 131 -8.81 26.31 21.73
C ARG A 131 -8.40 27.43 22.69
N CYS A 132 -9.35 27.96 23.48
CA CYS A 132 -9.14 29.01 24.47
C CYS A 132 -8.78 28.52 25.88
N ASN A 133 -8.75 27.21 26.12
CA ASN A 133 -8.66 26.68 27.49
C ASN A 133 -7.35 27.06 28.20
N ALA A 134 -6.24 27.17 27.46
CA ALA A 134 -4.96 27.56 28.03
C ALA A 134 -4.81 29.08 28.16
N THR A 135 -4.17 29.52 29.25
CA THR A 135 -3.79 30.93 29.41
C THR A 135 -2.48 31.26 28.68
N GLY A 136 -1.55 30.30 28.60
CA GLY A 136 -0.27 30.44 27.91
C GLY A 136 -0.42 30.58 26.38
N TYR A 137 0.58 31.22 25.77
CA TYR A 137 0.63 31.45 24.33
C TYR A 137 1.49 30.41 23.61
N SER A 138 1.10 30.07 22.38
CA SER A 138 1.97 29.34 21.46
C SER A 138 3.18 30.20 21.10
N SER A 139 4.27 29.52 20.72
CA SER A 139 5.47 30.15 20.17
C SER A 139 5.29 30.62 18.72
N CYS A 140 4.21 30.21 18.04
CA CYS A 140 4.01 30.51 16.62
C CYS A 140 3.61 31.95 16.35
N ALA A 141 4.01 32.43 15.17
CA ALA A 141 3.82 33.80 14.76
C ALA A 141 2.35 34.07 14.39
N GLY A 142 1.88 35.26 14.74
CA GLY A 142 0.53 35.75 14.45
C GLY A 142 -0.25 36.05 15.73
N THR A 143 -1.42 36.63 15.52
CA THR A 143 -2.34 37.02 16.58
C THR A 143 -3.77 36.77 16.17
N THR A 144 -4.67 36.72 17.14
CA THR A 144 -6.11 36.48 16.95
C THR A 144 -6.91 37.38 17.88
N THR A 145 -8.14 37.69 17.51
CA THR A 145 -9.13 38.32 18.41
C THR A 145 -9.97 37.28 19.15
N VAL A 146 -9.76 35.99 18.86
CA VAL A 146 -10.39 34.86 19.54
C VAL A 146 -9.66 34.57 20.85
N CYS A 147 -10.39 34.17 21.90
CA CYS A 147 -9.84 33.93 23.24
C CYS A 147 -9.23 35.16 23.94
N GLN A 148 -9.49 36.38 23.44
CA GLN A 148 -8.89 37.61 23.96
C GLN A 148 -9.42 37.95 25.36
N THR A 149 -8.54 38.45 26.22
CA THR A 149 -8.91 38.93 27.57
C THR A 149 -8.88 40.46 27.66
N SER A 150 -8.10 41.11 26.78
CA SER A 150 -7.84 42.55 26.76
C SER A 150 -8.69 43.35 25.77
N GLY A 151 -9.50 42.68 24.94
CA GLY A 151 -10.24 43.32 23.82
C GLY A 151 -9.36 43.72 22.63
N LEU A 152 -8.07 43.38 22.66
CA LEU A 152 -7.11 43.54 21.57
C LEU A 152 -6.69 42.17 21.02
N SER A 153 -6.11 42.17 19.82
CA SER A 153 -5.53 40.96 19.24
C SER A 153 -4.37 40.44 20.11
N GLU A 154 -4.44 39.17 20.51
CA GLU A 154 -3.45 38.47 21.35
C GLU A 154 -2.78 37.35 20.56
N LYS A 155 -1.63 36.86 21.02
CA LYS A 155 -1.00 35.67 20.43
C LYS A 155 -1.93 34.46 20.52
N PHE A 156 -1.78 33.49 19.62
CA PHE A 156 -2.52 32.24 19.71
C PHE A 156 -2.24 31.52 21.04
N ARG A 157 -3.25 30.86 21.62
CA ARG A 157 -3.08 30.06 22.85
C ARG A 157 -2.31 28.78 22.54
N LYS A 158 -1.56 28.23 23.51
CA LYS A 158 -0.92 26.91 23.36
C LYS A 158 -1.94 25.79 23.11
N SER A 159 -3.18 25.96 23.58
CA SER A 159 -4.31 25.05 23.33
C SER A 159 -4.95 25.21 21.95
N ASP A 160 -4.46 26.08 21.08
CA ASP A 160 -4.93 26.24 19.70
C ASP A 160 -4.05 25.40 18.75
N PRO A 161 -4.40 24.12 18.48
CA PRO A 161 -3.54 23.21 17.76
C PRO A 161 -3.32 23.59 16.29
N ALA A 162 -4.25 24.35 15.71
CA ALA A 162 -4.13 24.85 14.34
C ALA A 162 -2.97 25.88 14.23
N HIS A 163 -2.61 26.49 15.36
CA HIS A 163 -1.57 27.52 15.45
C HIS A 163 -0.44 27.12 16.40
N ASN A 164 -0.25 25.83 16.66
CA ASN A 164 0.78 25.35 17.58
C ASN A 164 1.51 24.11 17.06
N VAL A 165 2.82 24.23 16.84
CA VAL A 165 3.66 23.11 16.43
C VAL A 165 4.00 22.12 17.55
N ASN A 166 3.88 22.54 18.82
CA ASN A 166 4.09 21.71 19.99
C ASN A 166 2.79 21.01 20.43
N SER A 167 2.06 20.46 19.47
CA SER A 167 0.78 19.81 19.71
C SER A 167 0.78 18.41 19.09
N THR A 168 0.07 17.49 19.75
CA THR A 168 -0.24 16.17 19.17
C THR A 168 -0.93 16.29 17.80
N PHE A 169 -1.64 17.40 17.54
CA PHE A 169 -2.22 17.72 16.23
C PHE A 169 -1.17 17.88 15.16
N GLN A 170 -0.16 18.70 15.41
CA GLN A 170 0.93 18.86 14.48
C GLN A 170 1.77 17.58 14.33
N PHE A 171 2.09 16.92 15.45
CA PHE A 171 2.89 15.69 15.43
C PHE A 171 2.21 14.59 14.63
N THR A 172 0.91 14.38 14.84
CA THR A 172 0.12 13.38 14.12
C THR A 172 0.03 13.73 12.64
N THR A 173 -0.24 15.00 12.31
CA THR A 173 -0.29 15.45 10.91
C THR A 173 1.04 15.15 10.19
N TYR A 174 2.17 15.46 10.82
CA TYR A 174 3.49 15.17 10.26
C TYR A 174 3.74 13.68 10.03
N ILE A 175 3.40 12.83 11.01
CA ILE A 175 3.59 11.38 10.90
C ILE A 175 2.72 10.79 9.80
N VAL A 176 1.46 11.21 9.72
CA VAL A 176 0.52 10.74 8.70
C VAL A 176 0.96 11.19 7.32
N ASP A 177 1.34 12.46 7.14
CA ASP A 177 1.84 12.98 5.86
C ASP A 177 3.12 12.26 5.41
N SER A 178 4.01 11.94 6.35
CA SER A 178 5.26 11.22 6.07
C SER A 178 5.05 9.74 5.74
N ALA A 179 4.06 9.09 6.36
CA ALA A 179 3.80 7.66 6.21
C ALA A 179 2.86 7.36 5.03
N LEU A 180 1.93 8.26 4.74
CA LEU A 180 0.94 8.13 3.67
C LEU A 180 1.24 9.16 2.58
N THR A 181 2.11 8.77 1.65
CA THR A 181 2.48 9.60 0.50
C THR A 181 1.23 10.07 -0.26
N ASN A 182 1.19 11.36 -0.61
CA ASN A 182 0.04 11.99 -1.29
C ASN A 182 -1.27 11.97 -0.48
N SER A 183 -1.20 11.84 0.86
CA SER A 183 -2.37 12.04 1.72
C SER A 183 -2.98 13.43 1.54
N ILE A 184 -4.30 13.50 1.65
CA ILE A 184 -5.14 14.68 1.50
C ILE A 184 -5.83 14.94 2.84
N PHE A 185 -5.65 16.14 3.37
CA PHE A 185 -6.12 16.56 4.68
C PHE A 185 -7.30 17.53 4.52
N VAL A 186 -8.49 17.07 4.88
CA VAL A 186 -9.69 17.89 4.99
C VAL A 186 -9.84 18.33 6.45
N GLN A 187 -9.58 19.61 6.71
CA GLN A 187 -9.64 20.22 8.02
C GLN A 187 -10.92 21.06 8.15
N LEU A 188 -11.89 20.52 8.88
CA LEU A 188 -13.18 21.13 9.11
C LEU A 188 -13.11 22.09 10.29
N HIS A 189 -13.64 23.28 10.06
CA HIS A 189 -13.78 24.36 11.02
C HIS A 189 -15.21 24.90 11.01
N GLY A 190 -15.52 25.72 12.00
CA GLY A 190 -16.76 26.45 12.11
C GLY A 190 -16.53 27.87 12.60
N PHE A 191 -17.34 28.81 12.09
CA PHE A 191 -17.23 30.20 12.49
C PHE A 191 -18.57 30.78 12.94
N ALA A 192 -18.49 31.90 13.67
CA ALA A 192 -19.65 32.70 14.03
C ALA A 192 -20.06 33.56 12.83
N TYR A 193 -21.24 33.26 12.28
CA TYR A 193 -21.77 33.90 11.09
C TYR A 193 -22.07 35.40 11.27
N THR A 194 -21.76 36.19 10.25
CA THR A 194 -22.26 37.56 10.08
C THR A 194 -22.97 37.69 8.73
N PRO A 195 -23.92 38.63 8.53
CA PRO A 195 -24.69 38.74 7.29
C PRO A 195 -23.87 38.98 6.01
N THR A 196 -22.58 39.34 6.12
CA THR A 196 -21.67 39.54 5.00
C THR A 196 -20.81 38.31 4.69
N ASP A 197 -20.92 37.25 5.49
CA ASP A 197 -20.16 36.02 5.30
C ASP A 197 -20.88 35.07 4.34
N PRO A 198 -20.13 34.33 3.50
CA PRO A 198 -20.69 33.19 2.76
C PRO A 198 -21.00 32.03 3.73
N ASP A 199 -21.67 30.99 3.24
CA ASP A 199 -21.91 29.77 4.02
C ASP A 199 -20.62 28.97 4.25
N LEU A 200 -19.72 28.97 3.27
CA LEU A 200 -18.40 28.36 3.36
C LEU A 200 -17.28 29.30 2.93
N ILE A 201 -16.19 29.25 3.70
CA ILE A 201 -14.90 29.84 3.32
C ILE A 201 -13.89 28.70 3.23
N MET A 202 -13.30 28.50 2.06
CA MET A 202 -12.40 27.39 1.78
C MET A 202 -11.05 27.88 1.28
N SER A 203 -10.00 27.13 1.58
CA SER A 203 -8.64 27.54 1.24
C SER A 203 -7.68 26.36 1.28
N ASN A 204 -6.67 26.35 0.40
CA ASN A 204 -5.52 25.46 0.55
C ASN A 204 -4.47 25.98 1.54
N GLY A 205 -4.75 27.07 2.27
CA GLY A 205 -3.80 27.73 3.18
C GLY A 205 -2.77 28.61 2.49
N VAL A 206 -2.93 28.86 1.18
CA VAL A 206 -2.05 29.68 0.34
C VAL A 206 -2.86 30.22 -0.85
N THR A 207 -2.45 31.36 -1.41
CA THR A 207 -3.14 32.02 -2.53
C THR A 207 -2.75 31.51 -3.91
N ALA A 208 -1.68 30.72 -4.01
CA ALA A 208 -1.23 30.13 -5.28
C ALA A 208 -2.20 29.05 -5.75
N ASP A 209 -2.33 28.87 -7.07
CA ASP A 209 -3.19 27.83 -7.64
C ASP A 209 -2.64 26.42 -7.32
N PRO A 210 -3.51 25.45 -6.96
CA PRO A 210 -3.10 24.06 -6.76
C PRO A 210 -2.91 23.35 -8.11
N VAL A 211 -2.10 22.28 -8.11
CA VAL A 211 -2.00 21.38 -9.28
C VAL A 211 -3.31 20.63 -9.51
N THR A 212 -3.92 20.12 -8.43
CA THR A 212 -5.26 19.51 -8.44
C THR A 212 -6.18 20.32 -7.55
N ASP A 213 -7.21 20.94 -8.13
CA ASP A 213 -8.13 21.82 -7.40
C ASP A 213 -9.32 21.07 -6.81
N TYR A 214 -9.07 20.37 -5.70
CA TYR A 214 -10.13 19.67 -4.97
C TYR A 214 -11.17 20.61 -4.34
N LEU A 215 -10.85 21.89 -4.10
CA LEU A 215 -11.80 22.84 -3.51
C LEU A 215 -12.86 23.27 -4.52
N SER A 216 -12.47 23.48 -5.78
CA SER A 216 -13.42 23.71 -6.87
C SER A 216 -14.34 22.50 -7.07
N THR A 217 -13.79 21.28 -7.08
CA THR A 217 -14.60 20.06 -7.17
C THR A 217 -15.57 19.95 -5.98
N LEU A 218 -15.09 20.13 -4.76
CA LEU A 218 -15.92 20.07 -3.56
C LEU A 218 -17.04 21.11 -3.57
N LYS A 219 -16.76 22.32 -4.05
CA LYS A 219 -17.80 23.36 -4.25
C LYS A 219 -18.89 22.89 -5.20
N SER A 220 -18.51 22.31 -6.35
CA SER A 220 -19.48 21.77 -7.31
C SER A 220 -20.34 20.67 -6.69
N GLU A 221 -19.73 19.71 -5.99
CA GLU A 221 -20.46 18.63 -5.32
C GLU A 221 -21.39 19.14 -4.21
N LEU A 222 -20.99 20.17 -3.45
CA LEU A 222 -21.85 20.79 -2.45
C LEU A 222 -23.05 21.51 -3.08
N LEU A 223 -22.86 22.19 -4.21
CA LEU A 223 -23.94 22.89 -4.92
C LEU A 223 -24.95 21.93 -5.55
N GLU A 224 -24.54 20.73 -5.98
CA GLU A 224 -25.46 19.69 -6.45
C GLU A 224 -26.37 19.16 -5.32
N LEU A 225 -25.87 19.14 -4.08
CA LEU A 225 -26.62 18.70 -2.91
C LEU A 225 -27.44 19.82 -2.27
N ASN A 226 -26.97 21.06 -2.35
CA ASN A 226 -27.65 22.25 -1.86
C ASN A 226 -27.24 23.49 -2.68
N ASP A 227 -28.08 23.87 -3.64
CA ASP A 227 -27.84 24.96 -4.58
C ASP A 227 -27.93 26.36 -3.97
N THR A 228 -28.33 26.47 -2.70
CA THR A 228 -28.46 27.74 -1.99
C THR A 228 -27.18 28.19 -1.28
N LEU A 229 -26.16 27.32 -1.21
CA LEU A 229 -24.90 27.61 -0.51
C LEU A 229 -24.08 28.69 -1.25
N ASP A 230 -23.56 29.66 -0.49
CA ASP A 230 -22.58 30.63 -0.99
C ASP A 230 -21.15 30.33 -0.49
N PHE A 231 -20.15 30.73 -1.27
CA PHE A 231 -18.76 30.31 -1.11
C PHE A 231 -17.75 31.44 -1.30
N LYS A 232 -16.64 31.33 -0.56
CA LYS A 232 -15.37 31.99 -0.88
C LYS A 232 -14.25 30.97 -0.93
N ILE A 233 -13.46 30.94 -2.00
CA ILE A 233 -12.31 30.05 -2.15
C ILE A 233 -11.06 30.89 -2.35
N LEU A 234 -10.07 30.82 -1.44
CA LEU A 234 -8.96 31.78 -1.37
C LEU A 234 -8.19 32.00 -2.69
N HIS A 235 -7.85 30.93 -3.42
CA HIS A 235 -7.09 31.06 -4.68
C HIS A 235 -7.94 31.57 -5.85
N ILE A 236 -9.27 31.59 -5.71
CA ILE A 236 -10.22 32.07 -6.73
C ILE A 236 -10.71 33.48 -6.38
N ASP A 237 -11.17 33.68 -5.15
CA ASP A 237 -11.68 34.93 -4.59
C ASP A 237 -10.55 35.74 -3.93
N THR A 238 -9.58 36.20 -4.72
CA THR A 238 -8.31 36.78 -4.20
C THR A 238 -8.47 38.08 -3.39
N THR A 239 -9.65 38.69 -3.37
CA THR A 239 -9.97 39.85 -2.53
C THR A 239 -10.45 39.47 -1.13
N TRP A 240 -10.80 38.20 -0.91
CA TRP A 240 -11.22 37.67 0.38
C TRP A 240 -10.02 37.33 1.26
N ASN A 241 -10.00 37.84 2.50
CA ASN A 241 -8.87 37.70 3.41
C ASN A 241 -9.28 37.26 4.83
N LYS A 242 -10.55 36.91 5.04
CA LYS A 242 -11.09 36.46 6.32
C LYS A 242 -11.08 34.93 6.40
N LEU A 243 -10.66 34.37 7.54
CA LEU A 243 -10.72 32.92 7.85
C LEU A 243 -10.14 32.04 6.73
N THR A 244 -8.92 32.37 6.29
CA THR A 244 -8.31 31.80 5.08
C THR A 244 -7.38 30.61 5.36
N GLY A 245 -7.26 30.17 6.61
CA GLY A 245 -6.35 29.08 7.00
C GLY A 245 -4.86 29.31 6.73
N THR A 246 -4.45 30.49 6.25
CA THR A 246 -3.05 30.80 5.87
C THR A 246 -2.08 30.79 7.06
N THR A 247 -2.60 30.88 8.27
CA THR A 247 -1.86 30.77 9.52
C THR A 247 -1.80 29.36 10.10
N ASN A 248 -2.55 28.40 9.54
CA ASN A 248 -2.54 27.03 10.06
C ASN A 248 -1.18 26.37 9.83
N VAL A 249 -0.59 25.86 10.92
CA VAL A 249 0.72 25.23 10.87
C VAL A 249 0.68 23.91 10.08
N GLN A 250 -0.46 23.20 10.06
CA GLN A 250 -0.64 22.00 9.24
C GLN A 250 -0.61 22.36 7.75
N GLY A 251 -1.42 23.34 7.32
CA GLY A 251 -1.46 23.79 5.94
C GLY A 251 -0.12 24.31 5.45
N ARG A 252 0.57 25.12 6.26
CA ARG A 252 1.92 25.60 5.94
C ARG A 252 2.92 24.45 5.74
N MET A 253 2.88 23.43 6.59
CA MET A 253 3.74 22.25 6.49
C MET A 253 3.46 21.45 5.21
N ILE A 254 2.19 21.09 4.97
CA ILE A 254 1.76 20.29 3.82
C ILE A 254 2.10 20.99 2.50
N ASN A 255 2.10 22.32 2.50
CA ASN A 255 2.48 23.18 1.40
C ASN A 255 3.99 23.55 1.37
N GLY A 256 4.84 22.82 2.10
CA GLY A 256 6.29 22.88 1.96
C GLY A 256 6.99 23.99 2.75
N SER A 257 6.35 24.64 3.71
CA SER A 257 7.05 25.55 4.63
C SER A 257 8.00 24.77 5.54
N LEU A 258 9.29 25.11 5.50
CA LEU A 258 10.32 24.54 6.38
C LEU A 258 10.19 25.01 7.84
N ASN A 259 9.45 26.10 8.07
CA ASN A 259 9.13 26.61 9.40
C ASN A 259 7.63 26.97 9.47
N PRO A 260 6.74 25.98 9.63
CA PRO A 260 5.29 26.22 9.63
C PRO A 260 4.83 27.17 10.75
N CYS A 261 5.59 27.25 11.84
CA CYS A 261 5.29 28.09 13.00
C CYS A 261 5.52 29.59 12.72
N GLY A 262 6.58 29.92 11.96
CA GLY A 262 6.99 31.31 11.70
C GLY A 262 6.77 31.81 10.27
N SER A 263 6.64 30.91 9.29
CA SER A 263 6.68 31.25 7.88
C SER A 263 5.48 30.69 7.10
N SER A 264 4.79 31.56 6.38
CA SER A 264 3.75 31.16 5.42
C SER A 264 4.33 30.27 4.31
N ALA A 265 3.50 29.38 3.76
CA ALA A 265 3.86 28.64 2.57
C ALA A 265 3.69 29.48 1.31
N SER A 266 4.50 29.20 0.28
CA SER A 266 4.43 29.82 -1.04
C SER A 266 4.03 28.84 -2.15
N VAL A 267 4.09 27.54 -1.89
CA VAL A 267 3.68 26.47 -2.81
C VAL A 267 2.27 26.03 -2.45
N ASN A 268 1.47 25.62 -3.43
CA ASN A 268 0.19 24.96 -3.17
C ASN A 268 0.27 23.50 -3.59
N SER A 269 0.22 22.58 -2.62
CA SER A 269 0.21 21.15 -2.89
C SER A 269 -1.16 20.65 -3.40
N GLY A 270 -2.24 21.40 -3.16
CA GLY A 270 -3.63 20.96 -3.31
C GLY A 270 -4.09 19.97 -2.23
N ARG A 271 -3.20 19.53 -1.33
CA ARG A 271 -3.47 18.42 -0.39
C ARG A 271 -4.01 18.86 0.98
N PHE A 272 -3.97 20.15 1.30
CA PHE A 272 -4.58 20.68 2.51
C PHE A 272 -5.84 21.45 2.13
N LEU A 273 -6.99 21.09 2.69
CA LEU A 273 -8.28 21.73 2.48
C LEU A 273 -8.78 22.25 3.82
N HIS A 274 -8.64 23.56 4.06
CA HIS A 274 -9.23 24.24 5.20
C HIS A 274 -10.64 24.71 4.84
N ILE A 275 -11.63 24.32 5.63
CA ILE A 275 -13.06 24.56 5.34
C ILE A 275 -13.75 25.13 6.58
N GLU A 276 -14.09 26.40 6.52
CA GLU A 276 -14.83 27.14 7.54
C GLU A 276 -16.32 27.17 7.18
N GLN A 277 -17.17 26.71 8.10
CA GLN A 277 -18.58 26.45 7.80
C GLN A 277 -19.53 27.18 8.76
N VAL A 278 -20.60 27.75 8.21
CA VAL A 278 -21.74 28.24 9.00
C VAL A 278 -22.39 27.08 9.78
N TYR A 279 -22.94 27.39 10.95
CA TYR A 279 -23.57 26.38 11.81
C TYR A 279 -24.86 25.81 11.19
N THR A 280 -25.79 26.67 10.80
CA THR A 280 -27.19 26.31 10.48
C THR A 280 -27.34 25.41 9.26
N ASN A 281 -26.41 25.49 8.30
CA ASN A 281 -26.55 24.80 7.01
C ASN A 281 -25.76 23.50 6.93
N LEU A 282 -24.65 23.37 7.66
CA LEU A 282 -23.71 22.25 7.48
C LEU A 282 -23.33 21.51 8.76
N ARG A 283 -23.52 22.12 9.95
CA ARG A 283 -22.99 21.57 11.21
C ARG A 283 -24.05 21.30 12.28
N ASP A 284 -25.31 21.66 12.06
CA ASP A 284 -26.36 21.55 13.08
C ASP A 284 -26.71 20.10 13.44
N ASN A 285 -26.92 19.23 12.45
CA ASN A 285 -27.44 17.90 12.67
C ASN A 285 -26.95 16.90 11.62
N GLU A 286 -27.29 15.63 11.79
CA GLU A 286 -26.86 14.55 10.90
C GLU A 286 -27.24 14.79 9.43
N THR A 287 -28.43 15.33 9.13
CA THR A 287 -28.82 15.68 7.76
C THR A 287 -27.88 16.72 7.15
N SER A 288 -27.51 17.74 7.91
CA SER A 288 -26.52 18.73 7.44
C SER A 288 -25.09 18.16 7.35
N TRP A 289 -24.74 17.20 8.19
CA TRP A 289 -23.44 16.51 8.12
C TRP A 289 -23.36 15.58 6.90
N ASP A 290 -24.46 14.95 6.52
CA ASP A 290 -24.54 14.06 5.35
C ASP A 290 -24.33 14.81 4.04
N VAL A 291 -24.72 16.09 3.96
CA VAL A 291 -24.39 16.97 2.82
C VAL A 291 -22.88 17.09 2.66
N MET A 292 -22.16 17.43 3.74
CA MET A 292 -20.69 17.54 3.71
C MET A 292 -20.02 16.18 3.46
N ALA A 293 -20.51 15.12 4.10
CA ALA A 293 -19.97 13.77 3.93
C ALA A 293 -20.13 13.27 2.49
N THR A 294 -21.30 13.47 1.89
CA THR A 294 -21.59 13.07 0.50
C THR A 294 -20.76 13.89 -0.49
N ALA A 295 -20.62 15.20 -0.29
CA ALA A 295 -19.77 16.01 -1.16
C ALA A 295 -18.29 15.58 -1.09
N ILE A 296 -17.79 15.26 0.10
CA ILE A 296 -16.43 14.69 0.27
C ILE A 296 -16.31 13.33 -0.42
N ILE A 297 -17.31 12.45 -0.29
CA ILE A 297 -17.35 11.14 -0.95
C ILE A 297 -17.28 11.26 -2.48
N ASN A 298 -17.97 12.24 -3.06
CA ASN A 298 -17.96 12.47 -4.50
C ASN A 298 -16.67 13.15 -4.97
N THR A 299 -16.12 14.06 -4.17
CA THR A 299 -14.85 14.76 -4.48
C THR A 299 -13.66 13.79 -4.48
N PHE A 300 -13.68 12.81 -3.57
CA PHE A 300 -12.64 11.82 -3.42
C PHE A 300 -13.23 10.44 -3.70
N PRO A 301 -13.16 9.89 -4.91
CA PRO A 301 -13.62 8.54 -5.17
C PRO A 301 -12.85 7.51 -4.32
N GLU A 302 -13.42 6.32 -4.15
CA GLU A 302 -12.72 5.22 -3.49
C GLU A 302 -11.43 4.90 -4.23
N ASP A 303 -10.38 4.63 -3.46
CA ASP A 303 -9.15 4.10 -4.03
C ASP A 303 -9.49 2.78 -4.72
N PRO A 304 -8.88 2.53 -5.89
CA PRO A 304 -9.02 1.26 -6.58
C PRO A 304 -8.74 0.12 -5.58
N LEU A 305 -9.68 -0.84 -5.47
CA LEU A 305 -9.41 -2.03 -4.66
C LEU A 305 -8.15 -2.70 -5.25
N PRO A 306 -7.19 -3.12 -4.41
CA PRO A 306 -6.06 -3.90 -4.89
C PRO A 306 -6.61 -5.13 -5.61
N VAL A 307 -5.88 -5.60 -6.62
CA VAL A 307 -6.22 -6.81 -7.38
C VAL A 307 -6.50 -7.95 -6.39
N GLU A 308 -7.75 -8.42 -6.32
CA GLU A 308 -8.10 -9.50 -5.40
C GLU A 308 -7.71 -10.85 -6.02
N LEU A 309 -6.50 -11.31 -5.68
CA LEU A 309 -6.00 -12.62 -6.06
C LEU A 309 -6.78 -13.71 -5.30
N SER A 310 -7.73 -14.38 -5.96
CA SER A 310 -8.49 -15.48 -5.36
C SER A 310 -7.76 -16.81 -5.40
N GLN A 311 -6.79 -16.97 -6.30
CA GLN A 311 -6.04 -18.21 -6.45
C GLN A 311 -4.64 -17.94 -6.95
N PHE A 312 -3.65 -18.63 -6.37
CA PHE A 312 -2.33 -18.79 -6.95
C PHE A 312 -1.82 -20.19 -6.59
N GLN A 313 -1.54 -20.99 -7.62
CA GLN A 313 -1.15 -22.38 -7.47
C GLN A 313 -0.15 -22.80 -8.54
N ALA A 314 0.54 -23.91 -8.29
CA ALA A 314 1.53 -24.45 -9.20
C ALA A 314 1.37 -25.97 -9.33
N ALA A 315 1.64 -26.49 -10.54
CA ALA A 315 1.68 -27.91 -10.83
C ALA A 315 2.96 -28.28 -11.59
N VAL A 316 3.57 -29.41 -11.25
CA VAL A 316 4.77 -29.91 -11.91
C VAL A 316 4.39 -30.83 -13.07
N SER A 317 5.03 -30.65 -14.22
CA SER A 317 4.95 -31.57 -15.36
C SER A 317 6.34 -31.81 -15.93
N GLY A 318 6.92 -32.97 -15.62
CA GLY A 318 8.33 -33.25 -15.94
C GLY A 318 9.26 -32.26 -15.25
N PHE A 319 10.07 -31.56 -16.05
CA PHE A 319 10.99 -30.51 -15.59
C PHE A 319 10.39 -29.09 -15.72
N ASN A 320 9.07 -28.97 -15.80
CA ASN A 320 8.39 -27.69 -15.92
C ASN A 320 7.53 -27.41 -14.68
N ALA A 321 7.49 -26.15 -14.26
CA ALA A 321 6.55 -25.64 -13.27
C ALA A 321 5.47 -24.82 -13.98
N ASN A 322 4.22 -25.28 -13.91
CA ASN A 322 3.06 -24.59 -14.46
C ASN A 322 2.38 -23.80 -13.35
N LEU A 323 2.47 -22.47 -13.42
CA LEU A 323 1.82 -21.54 -12.51
C LEU A 323 0.46 -21.16 -13.06
N TYR A 324 -0.52 -21.06 -12.18
CA TYR A 324 -1.87 -20.61 -12.48
C TYR A 324 -2.33 -19.65 -11.39
N TRP A 325 -2.94 -18.53 -11.78
CA TRP A 325 -3.59 -17.63 -10.85
C TRP A 325 -4.86 -17.04 -11.41
N ARG A 326 -5.71 -16.61 -10.50
CA ARG A 326 -6.99 -15.99 -10.78
C ARG A 326 -7.18 -14.74 -9.93
N THR A 327 -7.69 -13.69 -10.56
CA THR A 327 -8.15 -12.47 -9.92
C THR A 327 -9.68 -12.44 -9.97
N GLU A 328 -10.36 -11.95 -8.94
CA GLU A 328 -11.82 -11.69 -9.03
C GLU A 328 -12.10 -10.30 -9.59
N THR A 329 -11.28 -9.32 -9.19
CA THR A 329 -11.29 -7.95 -9.66
C THR A 329 -9.88 -7.48 -9.99
N GLU A 330 -9.79 -6.56 -10.93
CA GLU A 330 -8.55 -5.85 -11.26
C GLU A 330 -8.86 -4.37 -11.34
N VAL A 331 -8.03 -3.56 -10.71
CA VAL A 331 -8.12 -2.12 -10.86
C VAL A 331 -6.72 -1.57 -11.02
N ASN A 332 -6.51 -0.76 -12.05
CA ASN A 332 -5.21 -0.24 -12.45
C ASN A 332 -4.12 -1.31 -12.65
N ASN A 333 -4.49 -2.57 -12.88
CA ASN A 333 -3.52 -3.66 -12.98
C ASN A 333 -2.72 -3.56 -14.29
N TYR A 334 -1.46 -3.13 -14.19
CA TYR A 334 -0.52 -3.15 -15.31
C TYR A 334 -0.12 -4.59 -15.66
N GLY A 335 0.09 -5.43 -14.66
CA GLY A 335 0.35 -6.85 -14.83
C GLY A 335 1.15 -7.47 -13.69
N PHE A 336 1.70 -8.65 -13.95
CA PHE A 336 2.37 -9.48 -12.97
C PHE A 336 3.80 -9.78 -13.39
N GLU A 337 4.78 -9.37 -12.58
CA GLU A 337 6.12 -9.94 -12.62
C GLU A 337 6.09 -11.30 -11.88
N ILE A 338 6.54 -12.35 -12.55
CA ILE A 338 6.71 -13.68 -11.96
C ILE A 338 8.13 -13.75 -11.46
N GLU A 339 8.29 -13.85 -10.15
CA GLU A 339 9.60 -13.97 -9.51
C GLU A 339 9.83 -15.40 -9.04
N ARG A 340 11.07 -15.87 -9.21
CA ARG A 340 11.52 -17.20 -8.81
C ARG A 340 12.79 -17.11 -7.97
N LEU A 341 12.86 -17.92 -6.92
CA LEU A 341 14.05 -18.20 -6.14
C LEU A 341 14.33 -19.71 -6.18
N GLN A 342 15.58 -20.12 -6.42
CA GLN A 342 15.99 -21.52 -6.26
C GLN A 342 16.53 -21.72 -4.85
N GLN A 343 15.93 -22.63 -4.08
CA GLN A 343 16.37 -22.89 -2.73
C GLN A 343 17.59 -23.84 -2.76
N GLU A 344 18.79 -23.31 -2.53
CA GLU A 344 19.98 -24.14 -2.36
C GLU A 344 19.88 -24.98 -1.07
N ARG A 345 20.28 -26.26 -1.11
CA ARG A 345 20.59 -27.02 0.10
C ARG A 345 21.91 -26.51 0.66
N ASN A 346 21.86 -25.45 1.45
CA ASN A 346 23.00 -25.02 2.24
C ASN A 346 22.79 -25.49 3.68
N ASP A 347 23.69 -26.35 4.16
CA ASP A 347 23.74 -26.90 5.53
C ASP A 347 23.97 -25.83 6.62
N ASN A 348 23.89 -24.53 6.29
CA ASN A 348 24.11 -23.39 7.18
C ASN A 348 22.98 -22.32 7.13
N GLY A 349 21.73 -22.72 6.88
CA GLY A 349 20.53 -21.96 7.30
C GLY A 349 20.25 -20.59 6.65
N ASN A 350 21.14 -20.03 5.84
CA ASN A 350 20.93 -18.76 5.14
C ASN A 350 20.76 -19.02 3.65
N ALA A 351 19.50 -19.16 3.21
CA ALA A 351 19.17 -18.99 1.80
C ALA A 351 19.41 -17.51 1.47
N ALA A 352 20.32 -17.21 0.54
CA ALA A 352 20.39 -15.86 0.00
C ALA A 352 19.09 -15.61 -0.77
N ASP A 353 18.33 -14.58 -0.39
CA ASP A 353 17.06 -14.14 -1.00
C ASP A 353 17.27 -13.57 -2.43
N ASP A 354 17.81 -14.37 -3.34
CA ASP A 354 18.04 -13.99 -4.74
C ASP A 354 16.80 -14.24 -5.62
N TRP A 355 15.71 -13.52 -5.32
CA TRP A 355 14.51 -13.52 -6.15
C TRP A 355 14.82 -12.87 -7.50
N ARG A 356 14.57 -13.60 -8.59
CA ARG A 356 14.73 -13.09 -9.96
C ARG A 356 13.39 -13.06 -10.69
N THR A 357 13.12 -11.96 -11.39
CA THR A 357 12.02 -11.89 -12.35
C THR A 357 12.33 -12.78 -13.54
N ILE A 358 11.46 -13.75 -13.82
CA ILE A 358 11.62 -14.71 -14.92
C ILE A 358 10.66 -14.45 -16.09
N ALA A 359 9.57 -13.72 -15.84
CA ALA A 359 8.60 -13.33 -16.85
C ALA A 359 7.72 -12.18 -16.37
N PHE A 360 7.05 -11.53 -17.31
CA PHE A 360 5.97 -10.58 -17.07
C PHE A 360 4.73 -11.01 -17.85
N VAL A 361 3.57 -10.96 -17.21
CA VAL A 361 2.27 -11.24 -17.83
C VAL A 361 1.38 -9.98 -17.69
N PRO A 362 0.96 -9.35 -18.80
CA PRO A 362 0.17 -8.13 -18.74
C PRO A 362 -1.20 -8.38 -18.11
N GLY A 363 -1.65 -7.42 -17.30
CA GLY A 363 -2.99 -7.40 -16.71
C GLY A 363 -4.03 -6.83 -17.67
N TYR A 364 -5.31 -6.81 -17.26
CA TYR A 364 -6.39 -6.21 -18.04
C TYR A 364 -6.67 -4.74 -17.68
N GLY A 365 -5.84 -4.11 -16.83
CA GLY A 365 -6.10 -2.76 -16.31
C GLY A 365 -7.24 -2.77 -15.30
N ASN A 366 -8.46 -2.59 -15.78
CA ASN A 366 -9.67 -2.58 -14.95
C ASN A 366 -10.60 -3.72 -15.35
N SER A 367 -11.01 -4.55 -14.39
CA SER A 367 -11.91 -5.67 -14.59
C SER A 367 -12.74 -5.93 -13.34
N ASN A 368 -14.06 -5.96 -13.49
CA ASN A 368 -15.00 -6.39 -12.45
C ASN A 368 -15.44 -7.85 -12.62
N SER A 369 -14.79 -8.58 -13.53
CA SER A 369 -15.01 -10.00 -13.79
C SER A 369 -13.71 -10.76 -13.60
N ALA A 370 -13.81 -11.99 -13.10
CA ALA A 370 -12.64 -12.80 -12.83
C ALA A 370 -11.76 -12.99 -14.08
N ARG A 371 -10.44 -12.93 -13.88
CA ARG A 371 -9.44 -13.19 -14.93
C ARG A 371 -8.55 -14.34 -14.54
N GLU A 372 -8.23 -15.16 -15.53
CA GLU A 372 -7.40 -16.34 -15.36
C GLU A 372 -6.11 -16.17 -16.14
N TYR A 373 -5.02 -16.59 -15.50
CA TYR A 373 -3.67 -16.44 -16.01
C TYR A 373 -2.90 -17.73 -15.83
N ASN A 374 -1.91 -17.93 -16.70
CA ASN A 374 -0.99 -19.04 -16.59
C ASN A 374 0.40 -18.66 -17.08
N PHE A 375 1.40 -19.35 -16.54
CA PHE A 375 2.77 -19.26 -16.99
C PHE A 375 3.47 -20.60 -16.78
N THR A 376 4.30 -21.03 -17.73
CA THR A 376 5.12 -22.24 -17.60
C THR A 376 6.59 -21.88 -17.56
N ASP A 377 7.23 -22.14 -16.42
CA ASP A 377 8.68 -22.16 -16.29
C ASP A 377 9.21 -23.52 -16.78
N LYS A 378 10.13 -23.50 -17.75
CA LYS A 378 10.54 -24.68 -18.51
C LYS A 378 11.97 -25.11 -18.20
N GLU A 379 12.25 -26.39 -18.43
CA GLU A 379 13.61 -26.95 -18.44
C GLU A 379 14.36 -26.71 -17.11
N LEU A 380 13.64 -26.81 -15.99
CA LEU A 380 14.19 -26.67 -14.65
C LEU A 380 15.10 -27.87 -14.32
N THR A 381 16.17 -27.63 -13.56
CA THR A 381 16.92 -28.72 -12.95
C THR A 381 16.20 -29.25 -11.72
N ALA A 382 16.57 -30.46 -11.27
CA ALA A 382 16.13 -30.98 -9.98
C ALA A 382 16.40 -29.98 -8.85
N GLY A 383 15.45 -29.81 -7.95
CA GLY A 383 15.56 -28.87 -6.83
C GLY A 383 14.22 -28.32 -6.38
N THR A 384 14.26 -27.52 -5.32
CA THR A 384 13.10 -26.77 -4.82
C THR A 384 13.19 -25.33 -5.27
N TYR A 385 12.09 -24.82 -5.82
CA TYR A 385 11.94 -23.45 -6.28
C TYR A 385 10.78 -22.80 -5.53
N LEU A 386 10.97 -21.54 -5.16
CA LEU A 386 9.88 -20.69 -4.68
C LEU A 386 9.44 -19.76 -5.80
N TYR A 387 8.13 -19.54 -5.91
CA TYR A 387 7.52 -18.61 -6.86
C TYR A 387 6.64 -17.62 -6.12
N ARG A 388 6.64 -16.37 -6.56
CA ARG A 388 5.67 -15.35 -6.14
C ARG A 388 5.30 -14.46 -7.31
N LEU A 389 4.12 -13.85 -7.23
CA LEU A 389 3.70 -12.80 -8.15
C LEU A 389 3.98 -11.46 -7.50
N LYS A 390 4.48 -10.52 -8.29
CA LYS A 390 4.49 -9.10 -7.97
C LYS A 390 3.52 -8.41 -8.91
N GLN A 391 2.36 -8.06 -8.38
CA GLN A 391 1.33 -7.34 -9.10
C GLN A 391 1.72 -5.87 -9.14
N ILE A 392 1.68 -5.26 -10.32
CA ILE A 392 2.11 -3.88 -10.57
C ILE A 392 0.91 -3.09 -11.07
N ASP A 393 0.72 -1.90 -10.53
CA ASP A 393 -0.30 -0.94 -10.94
C ASP A 393 0.18 -0.03 -12.08
N THR A 394 -0.74 0.63 -12.79
CA THR A 394 -0.43 1.57 -13.88
C THR A 394 0.34 2.81 -13.41
N ASP A 395 0.31 3.12 -12.11
CA ASP A 395 1.11 4.19 -11.49
C ASP A 395 2.47 3.69 -10.94
N GLY A 396 2.75 2.39 -11.06
CA GLY A 396 3.98 1.74 -10.62
C GLY A 396 3.99 1.26 -9.16
N ALA A 397 2.90 1.44 -8.40
CA ALA A 397 2.73 0.75 -7.12
C ALA A 397 2.72 -0.78 -7.33
N TYR A 398 3.06 -1.55 -6.29
CA TYR A 398 3.08 -3.00 -6.40
C TYR A 398 2.77 -3.72 -5.08
N GLU A 399 2.26 -4.94 -5.21
CA GLU A 399 2.02 -5.87 -4.10
C GLU A 399 2.52 -7.28 -4.44
N TYR A 400 2.98 -8.03 -3.43
CA TYR A 400 3.42 -9.41 -3.58
C TYR A 400 2.35 -10.41 -3.14
N SER A 401 2.19 -11.49 -3.90
CA SER A 401 1.42 -12.65 -3.45
C SER A 401 2.17 -13.42 -2.34
N HIS A 402 1.48 -14.36 -1.69
CA HIS A 402 2.16 -15.43 -0.96
C HIS A 402 3.08 -16.24 -1.91
N SER A 403 4.09 -16.90 -1.34
CA SER A 403 5.01 -17.73 -2.11
C SER A 403 4.53 -19.18 -2.23
N LEU A 404 4.69 -19.78 -3.41
CA LEU A 404 4.49 -21.20 -3.65
C LEU A 404 5.83 -21.94 -3.65
N SER A 405 5.86 -23.13 -3.06
CA SER A 405 7.02 -24.03 -3.15
C SER A 405 6.77 -25.15 -4.13
N VAL A 406 7.69 -25.32 -5.09
CA VAL A 406 7.63 -26.32 -6.16
C VAL A 406 8.90 -27.12 -6.14
N THR A 407 8.81 -28.43 -5.91
CA THR A 407 9.96 -29.33 -5.99
C THR A 407 9.94 -30.10 -7.30
N ILE A 408 10.94 -29.85 -8.14
CA ILE A 408 11.22 -30.65 -9.33
C ILE A 408 12.04 -31.86 -8.87
N ARG A 409 11.44 -33.05 -9.00
CA ARG A 409 12.10 -34.32 -8.73
C ARG A 409 12.44 -34.98 -10.06
N GLU A 410 13.63 -35.55 -10.15
CA GLU A 410 13.95 -36.46 -11.23
C GLU A 410 13.19 -37.76 -10.99
N SER A 411 12.00 -37.89 -11.57
CA SER A 411 11.20 -39.13 -11.52
C SER A 411 11.19 -39.79 -12.90
N GLY A 412 11.80 -40.97 -12.99
CA GLY A 412 11.81 -41.79 -14.20
C GLY A 412 13.01 -41.55 -15.11
N PHE A 413 13.13 -42.41 -16.13
CA PHE A 413 14.16 -42.37 -17.15
C PHE A 413 14.00 -41.15 -18.09
N VAL A 414 15.07 -40.41 -18.38
CA VAL A 414 15.04 -39.21 -19.24
C VAL A 414 16.15 -39.23 -20.27
N LEU A 415 15.84 -38.92 -21.52
CA LEU A 415 16.80 -38.73 -22.62
C LEU A 415 16.85 -37.26 -23.02
N TYR A 416 17.92 -36.54 -22.69
CA TYR A 416 18.03 -35.08 -22.89
C TYR A 416 18.35 -34.68 -24.33
N GLY A 417 18.94 -35.57 -25.12
CA GLY A 417 19.34 -35.25 -26.50
C GLY A 417 20.81 -35.55 -26.78
N SER A 418 21.28 -35.06 -27.91
CA SER A 418 22.69 -35.09 -28.30
C SER A 418 23.21 -33.67 -28.57
N TYR A 419 24.44 -33.38 -28.14
CA TYR A 419 25.10 -32.10 -28.40
C TYR A 419 26.60 -32.28 -28.69
N PRO A 420 27.16 -31.56 -29.69
CA PRO A 420 26.45 -30.74 -30.68
C PRO A 420 25.61 -31.62 -31.64
N ASN A 421 24.58 -31.02 -32.25
CA ASN A 421 23.78 -31.65 -33.29
C ASN A 421 23.22 -30.55 -34.23
N PRO A 422 23.78 -30.35 -35.44
CA PRO A 422 24.74 -31.20 -36.14
C PRO A 422 26.12 -31.30 -35.47
N PHE A 423 26.84 -32.41 -35.70
CA PHE A 423 28.23 -32.59 -35.22
C PHE A 423 29.19 -32.96 -36.35
N ASN A 424 30.47 -32.60 -36.21
CA ASN A 424 31.53 -32.94 -37.16
C ASN A 424 32.50 -34.02 -36.63
N ALA A 425 32.97 -33.89 -35.38
CA ALA A 425 33.89 -34.85 -34.76
C ALA A 425 33.18 -35.86 -33.84
N SER A 426 32.48 -35.37 -32.82
CA SER A 426 31.72 -36.20 -31.89
C SER A 426 30.47 -35.48 -31.37
N ALA A 427 29.51 -36.25 -30.91
CA ALA A 427 28.33 -35.78 -30.19
C ALA A 427 28.20 -36.52 -28.86
N VAL A 428 27.80 -35.79 -27.82
CA VAL A 428 27.53 -36.34 -26.48
C VAL A 428 26.03 -36.56 -26.33
N ILE A 429 25.63 -37.79 -26.05
CA ILE A 429 24.26 -38.17 -25.71
C ILE A 429 24.11 -38.13 -24.19
N SER A 430 23.17 -37.33 -23.68
CA SER A 430 22.95 -37.16 -22.24
C SER A 430 21.62 -37.80 -21.80
N TYR A 431 21.63 -38.52 -20.68
CA TYR A 431 20.44 -39.19 -20.13
C TYR A 431 20.52 -39.30 -18.60
N TYR A 432 19.37 -39.45 -17.95
CA TYR A 432 19.24 -39.67 -16.50
C TYR A 432 18.61 -41.03 -16.21
N LEU A 433 19.14 -41.70 -15.19
CA LEU A 433 18.60 -42.93 -14.63
C LEU A 433 18.09 -42.69 -13.19
N PRO A 434 16.83 -43.06 -12.87
CA PRO A 434 16.30 -42.92 -11.52
C PRO A 434 16.91 -43.91 -10.53
N GLU A 435 17.37 -45.06 -11.02
CA GLU A 435 18.00 -46.13 -10.25
C GLU A 435 19.05 -46.85 -11.10
N GLU A 436 19.80 -47.78 -10.50
CA GLU A 436 20.76 -48.58 -11.26
C GLU A 436 20.03 -49.52 -12.23
N GLU A 437 20.33 -49.41 -13.52
CA GLU A 437 19.73 -50.25 -14.56
C GLU A 437 20.75 -50.65 -15.64
N HIS A 438 20.49 -51.79 -16.27
CA HIS A 438 21.23 -52.23 -17.46
C HIS A 438 20.64 -51.63 -18.72
N LEU A 439 21.40 -50.76 -19.39
CA LEU A 439 20.95 -50.03 -20.57
C LEU A 439 21.76 -50.35 -21.82
N ARG A 440 21.14 -50.10 -22.98
CA ARG A 440 21.78 -50.14 -24.29
C ARG A 440 21.59 -48.82 -25.02
N ILE A 441 22.66 -48.28 -25.58
CA ILE A 441 22.59 -47.18 -26.55
C ILE A 441 23.08 -47.72 -27.89
N GLU A 442 22.19 -47.73 -28.88
CA GLU A 442 22.44 -48.26 -30.21
C GLU A 442 22.30 -47.15 -31.25
N ILE A 443 23.19 -47.12 -32.25
CA ILE A 443 23.12 -46.17 -33.37
C ILE A 443 22.66 -46.90 -34.63
N PHE A 444 21.69 -46.33 -35.34
CA PHE A 444 21.10 -46.84 -36.57
C PHE A 444 21.24 -45.81 -37.70
N ASP A 445 21.33 -46.30 -38.93
CA ASP A 445 21.14 -45.47 -40.12
C ASP A 445 19.65 -45.22 -40.41
N VAL A 446 19.37 -44.38 -41.42
CA VAL A 446 17.99 -44.05 -41.84
C VAL A 446 17.18 -45.25 -42.36
N LEU A 447 17.83 -46.36 -42.72
CA LEU A 447 17.18 -47.59 -43.15
C LEU A 447 16.92 -48.53 -41.95
N GLY A 448 17.25 -48.12 -40.73
CA GLY A 448 17.09 -48.90 -39.51
C GLY A 448 18.16 -49.98 -39.33
N ARG A 449 19.26 -49.96 -40.11
CA ARG A 449 20.38 -50.88 -39.93
C ARG A 449 21.24 -50.40 -38.78
N LYS A 450 21.48 -51.27 -37.79
CA LYS A 450 22.35 -50.96 -36.65
C LYS A 450 23.79 -50.81 -37.11
N GLN A 451 24.42 -49.70 -36.75
CA GLN A 451 25.79 -49.35 -37.08
C GLN A 451 26.74 -49.52 -35.89
N ARG A 452 26.28 -49.16 -34.68
CA ARG A 452 27.10 -49.14 -33.47
C ARG A 452 26.30 -49.54 -32.23
N ASP A 453 26.90 -50.35 -31.36
CA ASP A 453 26.49 -50.52 -29.96
C ASP A 453 27.37 -49.58 -29.12
N LEU A 454 26.87 -48.39 -28.79
CA LEU A 454 27.61 -47.35 -28.07
C LEU A 454 27.78 -47.72 -26.59
N VAL A 455 26.71 -48.22 -25.97
CA VAL A 455 26.71 -48.70 -24.58
C VAL A 455 25.91 -50.00 -24.51
N ASN A 456 26.37 -50.95 -23.72
CA ASN A 456 25.61 -52.13 -23.31
C ASN A 456 26.10 -52.60 -21.92
N ALA A 457 25.71 -51.86 -20.88
CA ALA A 457 26.22 -52.05 -19.53
C ALA A 457 25.25 -51.51 -18.48
N ALA A 458 25.41 -51.97 -17.24
CA ALA A 458 24.81 -51.35 -16.07
C ALA A 458 25.40 -49.95 -15.83
N ARG A 459 24.54 -49.04 -15.40
CA ARG A 459 24.89 -47.68 -14.95
C ARG A 459 24.08 -47.39 -13.69
N GLY A 460 24.73 -46.80 -12.69
CA GLY A 460 24.06 -46.39 -11.45
C GLY A 460 23.07 -45.24 -11.67
N ALA A 461 22.29 -44.93 -10.63
CA ALA A 461 21.40 -43.77 -10.64
C ALA A 461 22.16 -42.45 -10.92
N GLY A 462 21.52 -41.49 -11.58
CA GLY A 462 22.06 -40.17 -11.85
C GLY A 462 22.21 -39.84 -13.33
N LEU A 463 22.85 -38.71 -13.59
CA LEU A 463 23.09 -38.17 -14.93
C LEU A 463 24.33 -38.82 -15.58
N HIS A 464 24.18 -39.27 -16.82
CA HIS A 464 25.24 -39.90 -17.62
C HIS A 464 25.42 -39.21 -18.96
N LYS A 465 26.63 -39.32 -19.50
CA LYS A 465 27.04 -38.74 -20.79
C LYS A 465 27.87 -39.74 -21.57
N GLU A 466 27.46 -40.02 -22.80
CA GLU A 466 28.13 -41.00 -23.67
C GLU A 466 28.48 -40.35 -25.00
N SER A 467 29.76 -40.42 -25.41
CA SER A 467 30.26 -39.74 -26.60
C SER A 467 30.31 -40.70 -27.79
N TRP A 468 29.74 -40.30 -28.92
CA TRP A 468 29.86 -41.00 -30.19
C TRP A 468 30.66 -40.17 -31.19
N ASP A 469 31.62 -40.82 -31.86
CA ASP A 469 32.63 -40.22 -32.76
C ASP A 469 32.32 -40.46 -34.26
N GLY A 470 31.10 -40.91 -34.58
CA GLY A 470 30.70 -41.18 -35.96
C GLY A 470 31.29 -42.47 -36.56
N THR A 471 31.75 -43.41 -35.72
CA THR A 471 32.23 -44.73 -36.16
C THR A 471 31.20 -45.85 -35.98
N ASP A 472 31.36 -46.92 -36.76
CA ASP A 472 30.63 -48.19 -36.63
C ASP A 472 31.27 -49.14 -35.60
N ASN A 473 30.70 -50.33 -35.41
CA ASN A 473 31.22 -51.35 -34.49
C ASN A 473 32.64 -51.86 -34.84
N SER A 474 33.10 -51.73 -36.08
CA SER A 474 34.46 -52.08 -36.51
C SER A 474 35.48 -50.94 -36.33
N GLY A 475 35.02 -49.76 -35.89
CA GLY A 475 35.82 -48.54 -35.83
C GLY A 475 35.94 -47.83 -37.17
N GLY A 476 35.18 -48.26 -38.18
CA GLY A 476 35.11 -47.63 -39.50
C GLY A 476 34.34 -46.32 -39.43
N LEU A 477 34.85 -45.28 -40.08
CA LEU A 477 34.17 -43.99 -40.19
C LEU A 477 32.92 -44.08 -41.06
N LEU A 478 31.79 -43.62 -40.55
CA LEU A 478 30.53 -43.57 -41.30
C LEU A 478 30.41 -42.29 -42.15
N PRO A 479 29.60 -42.29 -43.23
CA PRO A 479 29.41 -41.11 -44.08
C PRO A 479 28.56 -40.01 -43.41
N SER A 480 28.73 -38.75 -43.80
CA SER A 480 27.85 -37.65 -43.37
C SER A 480 26.38 -37.98 -43.66
N GLY A 481 25.49 -37.67 -42.73
CA GLY A 481 24.08 -38.04 -42.86
C GLY A 481 23.31 -38.04 -41.55
N VAL A 482 22.07 -38.50 -41.62
CA VAL A 482 21.18 -38.65 -40.47
C VAL A 482 21.37 -40.03 -39.86
N TYR A 483 21.50 -40.06 -38.54
CA TYR A 483 21.54 -41.26 -37.72
C TYR A 483 20.46 -41.18 -36.63
N ILE A 484 20.03 -42.34 -36.15
CA ILE A 484 19.09 -42.45 -35.04
C ILE A 484 19.82 -43.17 -33.92
N TYR A 485 19.92 -42.55 -32.75
CA TYR A 485 20.34 -43.24 -31.55
C TYR A 485 19.11 -43.70 -30.79
N ARG A 486 19.17 -44.91 -30.24
CA ARG A 486 18.11 -45.51 -29.42
C ARG A 486 18.70 -45.93 -28.10
N LEU A 487 18.11 -45.44 -27.02
CA LEU A 487 18.41 -45.90 -25.67
C LEU A 487 17.30 -46.85 -25.21
N ARG A 488 17.69 -48.03 -24.71
CA ARG A 488 16.80 -49.05 -24.15
C ARG A 488 17.21 -49.41 -22.74
N THR A 489 16.24 -49.49 -21.84
CA THR A 489 16.38 -50.03 -20.49
C THR A 489 15.07 -50.69 -20.07
N GLY A 490 15.11 -51.92 -19.56
CA GLY A 490 13.90 -52.70 -19.27
C GLY A 490 12.90 -52.73 -20.43
N GLU A 491 11.67 -52.25 -20.20
CA GLU A 491 10.62 -52.09 -21.22
C GLU A 491 10.64 -50.72 -21.93
N ILE A 492 11.48 -49.79 -21.47
CA ILE A 492 11.57 -48.42 -22.00
C ILE A 492 12.52 -48.38 -23.20
N SER A 493 12.06 -47.79 -24.31
CA SER A 493 12.85 -47.59 -25.52
C SER A 493 12.58 -46.19 -26.09
N VAL A 494 13.54 -45.28 -25.96
CA VAL A 494 13.45 -43.90 -26.46
C VAL A 494 14.50 -43.68 -27.55
N SER A 495 14.19 -42.90 -28.59
CA SER A 495 15.11 -42.63 -29.70
C SER A 495 15.24 -41.14 -29.95
N GLY A 496 16.41 -40.71 -30.44
CA GLY A 496 16.66 -39.35 -30.91
C GLY A 496 17.44 -39.36 -32.22
N LYS A 497 17.56 -38.18 -32.84
CA LYS A 497 18.19 -38.00 -34.15
C LYS A 497 19.55 -37.32 -33.99
N LEU A 498 20.53 -37.77 -34.76
CA LEU A 498 21.86 -37.17 -34.93
C LEU A 498 22.02 -36.77 -36.40
N LEU A 499 22.58 -35.59 -36.65
CA LEU A 499 23.00 -35.13 -37.98
C LEU A 499 24.51 -34.97 -37.98
N MET A 500 25.21 -35.83 -38.73
CA MET A 500 26.65 -35.77 -38.89
C MET A 500 27.00 -34.99 -40.15
N GLN A 501 27.88 -34.00 -40.01
CA GLN A 501 28.40 -33.16 -41.10
C GLN A 501 29.92 -33.12 -41.01
N LYS A 502 30.59 -33.89 -41.87
CA LYS A 502 32.05 -33.81 -42.05
C LYS A 502 32.45 -32.62 -42.92
#